data_AF-A0A1Q7RZ74-F1
#
_entry.id   AF-A0A1Q7RZ74-F1
#
_cell.length_a   1.000
_cell.length_b   1.000
_cell.length_c   1.000
_cell.angle_alpha   90.00
_cell.angle_beta   90.00
_cell.angle_gamma   90.00
#
_symmetry.space_group_name_H-M   'P 1'
#
loop_
_entity.id
_entity.type
_entity.pdbx_description
1 polymer ?
#
loop_
_entity_poly.entity_id
_entity_poly.type
_entity_poly.pdbx_seq_one_letter_code
_entity_poly.pdbx_strand_id
1 'polypeptide(L)'
;MSRATKVLIAAGFVALLGFIIYSTMGLAKINCEVCMEFHGRTSCGSAAGTNKGEAVRSAVEVACSDLAAGRTENIACEGTRPKTISCK
;
A
#
# COMPACT_ATOMS: atom_id res chain seq x y z
N MET A 1 -5.09 -7.61 42.16
CA MET A 1 -6.05 -7.16 41.13
C MET A 1 -7.38 -7.87 41.33
N SER A 2 -8.47 -7.12 41.58
CA SER A 2 -9.81 -7.70 41.70
C SER A 2 -10.23 -8.36 40.38
N ARG A 3 -11.08 -9.40 40.45
CA ARG A 3 -11.66 -10.06 39.27
C ARG A 3 -12.35 -9.05 38.35
N ALA A 4 -13.01 -8.03 38.91
CA ALA A 4 -13.66 -6.97 38.15
C ALA A 4 -12.67 -6.13 37.32
N THR A 5 -11.50 -5.80 37.87
CA THR A 5 -10.44 -5.07 37.16
C THR A 5 -9.91 -5.87 35.98
N LYS A 6 -9.73 -7.19 36.14
CA LYS A 6 -9.27 -8.07 35.05
C LYS A 6 -10.31 -8.16 33.92
N VAL A 7 -11.60 -8.23 34.26
CA VAL A 7 -12.70 -8.27 33.28
C VAL A 7 -12.80 -6.97 32.50
N LEU A 8 -12.70 -5.81 33.17
CA LEU A 8 -12.73 -4.50 32.51
C LEU A 8 -11.56 -4.32 31.54
N ILE A 9 -10.35 -4.71 31.93
CA ILE A 9 -9.17 -4.64 31.06
C ILE A 9 -9.37 -5.56 29.84
N ALA A 10 -9.83 -6.80 30.05
CA ALA A 10 -10.07 -7.73 28.95
C ALA A 10 -11.14 -7.21 27.98
N ALA A 11 -12.24 -6.66 28.49
CA ALA A 11 -13.30 -6.08 27.68
C ALA A 11 -12.81 -4.86 26.87
N GLY A 12 -12.03 -3.98 27.49
CA GLY A 12 -11.42 -2.84 26.80
C GLY A 12 -10.47 -3.28 25.68
N PHE A 13 -9.69 -4.34 25.90
CA PHE A 13 -8.77 -4.87 24.90
C PHE A 13 -9.52 -5.48 23.70
N VAL A 14 -10.59 -6.24 23.94
CA VAL A 14 -11.42 -6.81 22.88
C VAL A 14 -12.12 -5.71 22.07
N ALA A 15 -12.64 -4.67 22.75
CA ALA A 15 -13.27 -3.54 22.08
C ALA A 15 -12.28 -2.77 21.17
N LEU A 16 -11.06 -2.54 21.67
CA LEU A 16 -10.00 -1.89 20.89
C LEU A 16 -9.61 -2.71 19.66
N LEU A 17 -9.42 -4.03 19.82
CA LEU A 17 -9.11 -4.93 18.70
C LEU A 17 -10.23 -4.91 17.65
N GLY A 18 -11.49 -4.97 18.07
CA GLY A 18 -12.64 -4.87 17.17
C GLY A 18 -12.66 -3.56 16.39
N PHE A 19 -12.36 -2.43 17.06
CA PHE A 19 -12.30 -1.12 16.42
C PHE A 19 -11.17 -1.02 15.38
N ILE A 20 -9.98 -1.54 15.69
CA ILE A 20 -8.84 -1.55 14.76
C ILE A 20 -9.22 -2.32 13.49
N ILE A 21 -9.72 -3.56 13.64
CA ILE A 21 -10.12 -4.40 12.50
C ILE A 21 -11.17 -3.68 11.64
N TYR A 22 -12.21 -3.13 12.27
CA TYR A 22 -13.27 -2.39 11.57
C TYR A 22 -12.71 -1.18 10.80
N SER A 23 -11.79 -0.43 11.41
CA SER A 23 -11.17 0.72 10.77
C SER A 23 -10.29 0.30 9.58
N THR A 24 -9.54 -0.79 9.68
CA THR A 24 -8.60 -1.25 8.65
C THR A 24 -9.30 -1.78 7.39
N MET A 25 -10.47 -2.40 7.53
CA MET A 25 -11.23 -2.92 6.37
C MET A 25 -11.66 -1.84 5.36
N GLY A 26 -11.63 -0.55 5.73
CA GLY A 26 -11.99 0.56 4.84
C GLY A 26 -10.84 1.13 3.98
N LEU A 27 -9.58 0.79 4.25
CA LEU A 27 -8.43 1.58 3.77
C LEU A 27 -7.91 1.24 2.36
N ALA A 28 -8.17 0.06 1.82
CA ALA A 28 -7.60 -0.36 0.53
C ALA A 28 -8.68 -0.94 -0.38
N LYS A 29 -9.43 -0.06 -1.05
CA LYS A 29 -10.59 -0.44 -1.88
C LYS A 29 -10.24 -0.65 -3.35
N ILE A 30 -9.20 0.00 -3.84
CA ILE A 30 -8.83 -0.01 -5.27
C ILE A 30 -7.45 -0.62 -5.40
N ASN A 31 -7.33 -1.64 -6.25
CA ASN A 31 -6.06 -2.30 -6.52
C ASN A 31 -5.61 -1.91 -7.93
N CYS A 32 -4.45 -1.28 -8.06
CA CYS A 32 -3.89 -0.89 -9.34
C CYS A 32 -2.57 -1.63 -9.58
N GLU A 33 -2.39 -2.04 -10.83
CA GLU A 33 -1.17 -2.59 -11.39
C GLU A 33 -0.62 -1.59 -12.42
N VAL A 34 0.65 -1.27 -12.29
CA VAL A 34 1.34 -0.29 -13.14
C VAL A 34 2.65 -0.89 -13.62
N CYS A 35 2.85 -0.89 -14.93
CA CYS A 35 4.12 -1.32 -15.52
C CYS A 35 4.97 -0.11 -15.92
N MET A 36 6.20 -0.11 -15.47
CA MET A 36 7.21 0.91 -15.74
C MET A 36 8.27 0.35 -16.68
N GLU A 37 8.82 1.21 -17.54
CA GLU A 37 9.96 0.88 -18.39
C GLU A 37 11.10 1.86 -18.08
N PHE A 38 12.25 1.33 -17.68
CA PHE A 38 13.40 2.12 -17.25
C PHE A 38 14.70 1.40 -17.60
N HIS A 39 15.66 2.11 -18.22
CA HIS A 39 16.91 1.54 -18.75
C HIS A 39 16.72 0.28 -19.63
N GLY A 40 15.66 0.24 -20.44
CA GLY A 40 15.35 -0.89 -21.33
C GLY A 40 14.84 -2.14 -20.61
N ARG A 41 14.59 -2.05 -19.30
CA ARG A 41 13.94 -3.09 -18.49
C ARG A 41 12.50 -2.69 -18.21
N THR A 42 11.62 -3.68 -18.09
CA THR A 42 10.22 -3.48 -17.69
C THR A 42 9.94 -4.25 -16.41
N SER A 43 9.28 -3.60 -15.45
CA SER A 43 8.75 -4.25 -14.25
C SER A 43 7.35 -3.71 -13.97
N CYS A 44 6.50 -4.55 -13.37
CA CYS A 44 5.14 -4.19 -13.00
C CYS A 44 5.00 -4.26 -11.48
N GLY A 45 4.50 -3.18 -10.90
CA GLY A 45 4.18 -3.08 -9.48
C GLY A 45 2.67 -3.05 -9.28
N SER A 46 2.21 -3.71 -8.22
CA SER A 46 0.79 -3.75 -7.87
C SER A 46 0.60 -3.28 -6.43
N ALA A 47 -0.30 -2.33 -6.24
CA ALA A 47 -0.58 -1.76 -4.93
C ALA A 47 -2.06 -1.40 -4.79
N ALA A 48 -2.53 -1.47 -3.54
CA ALA A 48 -3.88 -1.04 -3.19
C ALA A 48 -3.85 0.34 -2.52
N GLY A 49 -4.92 1.11 -2.69
CA GLY A 49 -5.06 2.43 -2.08
C GLY A 49 -6.51 2.78 -1.78
N THR A 50 -6.71 3.88 -1.04
CA THR A 50 -8.04 4.43 -0.75
C THR A 50 -8.69 5.02 -2.00
N ASN A 51 -7.87 5.45 -2.96
CA ASN A 51 -8.27 6.03 -4.23
C ASN A 51 -7.30 5.60 -5.35
N LYS A 52 -7.73 5.79 -6.61
CA LYS A 52 -6.94 5.42 -7.79
C LYS A 52 -5.56 6.08 -7.83
N GLY A 53 -5.46 7.37 -7.48
CA GLY A 53 -4.20 8.11 -7.54
C GLY A 53 -3.16 7.56 -6.55
N GLU A 54 -3.60 7.26 -5.33
CA GLU A 54 -2.78 6.61 -4.31
C GLU A 54 -2.35 5.20 -4.75
N ALA A 55 -3.28 4.37 -5.20
CA ALA A 55 -2.97 3.01 -5.65
C ALA A 55 -1.99 3.00 -6.84
N VAL A 56 -2.18 3.87 -7.83
CA VAL A 56 -1.26 4.02 -8.97
C VAL A 56 0.11 4.50 -8.51
N ARG A 57 0.18 5.51 -7.63
CA ARG A 57 1.46 6.03 -7.14
C ARG A 57 2.24 4.96 -6.39
N SER A 58 1.60 4.27 -5.46
CA SER A 58 2.25 3.17 -4.72
C SER A 58 2.68 2.04 -5.65
N ALA A 59 1.88 1.73 -6.68
CA ALA A 59 2.25 0.73 -7.69
C ALA A 59 3.46 1.15 -8.53
N VAL A 60 3.59 2.44 -8.86
CA VAL A 60 4.78 3.00 -9.52
C VAL A 60 6.00 2.88 -8.61
N GLU A 61 5.89 3.24 -7.33
CA GLU A 61 6.99 3.12 -6.36
C GLU A 61 7.50 1.67 -6.25
N VAL A 62 6.58 0.70 -6.22
CA VAL A 62 6.93 -0.74 -6.24
C VAL A 62 7.65 -1.11 -7.53
N ALA A 63 7.10 -0.76 -8.70
CA ALA A 63 7.70 -1.09 -9.99
C ALA A 63 9.11 -0.48 -10.15
N CYS A 64 9.29 0.76 -9.70
CA CYS A 64 10.56 1.47 -9.80
C CYS A 64 11.61 0.95 -8.82
N SER A 65 11.21 0.46 -7.64
CA SER A 65 12.14 -0.18 -6.70
C SER A 65 12.82 -1.42 -7.29
N ASP A 66 12.16 -2.16 -8.19
CA ASP A 66 12.73 -3.33 -8.88
C ASP A 66 13.62 -2.96 -10.07
N LEU A 67 13.38 -1.79 -10.66
CA LEU A 67 14.08 -1.32 -11.86
C LEU A 67 15.34 -0.52 -11.52
N ALA A 68 15.31 0.25 -10.44
CA ALA A 68 16.38 1.18 -10.06
C ALA A 68 17.48 0.51 -9.21
N ALA A 69 18.74 0.85 -9.48
CA ALA A 69 19.89 0.40 -8.70
C ALA A 69 20.24 1.34 -7.53
N GLY A 70 19.36 2.28 -7.19
CA GLY A 70 19.55 3.22 -6.08
C GLY A 70 18.53 4.35 -6.07
N ARG A 71 18.62 5.23 -5.07
CA ARG A 71 17.62 6.28 -4.83
C ARG A 71 17.48 7.28 -5.99
N THR A 72 18.60 7.67 -6.61
CA THR A 72 18.59 8.61 -7.74
C THR A 72 17.87 8.04 -8.95
N GLU A 73 18.15 6.79 -9.28
CA GLU A 73 17.46 6.08 -10.36
C GLU A 73 15.99 5.83 -10.04
N ASN A 74 15.66 5.56 -8.77
CA ASN A 74 14.28 5.37 -8.35
C ASN A 74 13.46 6.65 -8.58
N ILE A 75 13.99 7.81 -8.18
CA ILE A 75 13.35 9.11 -8.44
C ILE A 75 13.23 9.38 -9.94
N ALA A 76 14.26 9.03 -10.73
CA ALA A 76 14.22 9.19 -12.18
C ALA A 76 13.13 8.30 -12.81
N CYS A 77 13.02 7.04 -12.39
CA CYS A 77 11.99 6.09 -12.82
C CYS A 77 10.59 6.59 -12.47
N GLU A 78 10.37 7.01 -11.23
CA GLU A 78 9.07 7.55 -10.77
C GLU A 78 8.64 8.81 -11.56
N GLY A 79 9.61 9.58 -12.07
CA GLY A 79 9.37 10.73 -12.94
C GLY A 79 9.02 10.38 -14.39
N THR A 80 9.13 9.12 -14.80
CA THR A 80 8.76 8.67 -16.15
C THR A 80 7.28 8.35 -16.27
N ARG A 81 6.76 8.30 -17.51
CA ARG A 81 5.37 7.89 -17.74
C ARG A 81 5.25 6.37 -17.70
N PRO A 82 4.24 5.82 -16.99
CA PRO A 82 3.95 4.40 -17.03
C PRO A 82 3.62 3.90 -18.43
N LYS A 83 4.02 2.67 -18.72
CA LYS A 83 3.71 1.96 -19.96
C LYS A 83 2.23 1.55 -19.99
N THR A 84 1.74 1.06 -18.86
CA THR A 84 0.35 0.65 -18.66
C THR A 84 -0.10 0.95 -17.25
N ILE A 85 -1.40 1.26 -17.11
CA ILE A 85 -2.07 1.44 -15.83
C ILE A 85 -3.37 0.64 -15.90
N SER A 86 -3.51 -0.36 -15.04
CA SER A 86 -4.72 -1.16 -14.89
C SER A 86 -5.20 -1.06 -13.46
N CYS A 87 -6.46 -0.71 -13.24
CA CYS A 87 -7.05 -0.61 -11.90
C CYS A 87 -8.35 -1.39 -11.85
N LYS A 88 -8.52 -2.14 -10.76
CA LYS A 88 -9.67 -3.00 -10.48
C LYS A 88 -10.23 -2.73 -9.09
#